data_AF-A0A8T7H115-F1
#
_entry.id   AF-A0A8T7H115-F1
#
_cell.length_a   1.000
_cell.length_b   1.000
_cell.length_c   1.000
_cell.angle_alpha   90.00
_cell.angle_beta   90.00
_cell.angle_gamma   90.00
#
_symmetry.space_group_name_H-M   'P 1'
#
loop_
_entity.id
_entity.type
_entity.pdbx_description
1 polymer ?
#
loop_
_entity_poly.entity_id
_entity_poly.type
_entity_poly.pdbx_seq_one_letter_code
_entity_poly.pdbx_strand_id
1 'polypeptide(L)'
;MSYSYEFSPEIQRSIKAFLEKFMIPAVTEILSKSSRALADCIAKLLREKLALLRIVVTIRNRGSEAVYYVTDACLEAPASAARIEKLGLPRGLAVVSYPDASISISPELGYAVSPYWTTCLVLAYVRVDPGKSVSTTFYYIATVPFAGKVKATTQVCVEALGHGCRVVSAELYVRIP
;
A
#
# COMPACT_ATOMS: atom_id res chain seq x y z
N MET A 1 6.82 4.71 11.79
CA MET A 1 6.79 4.07 10.46
C MET A 1 8.12 3.39 10.25
N SER A 2 8.12 2.21 9.62
CA SER A 2 9.32 1.45 9.27
C SER A 2 9.14 0.82 7.89
N TYR A 3 10.23 0.41 7.25
CA TYR A 3 10.18 -0.31 5.99
C TYR A 3 11.18 -1.47 5.95
N SER A 4 10.91 -2.42 5.08
CA SER A 4 11.81 -3.48 4.65
C SER A 4 11.60 -3.76 3.17
N TYR A 5 12.56 -4.38 2.50
CA TYR A 5 12.38 -4.80 1.12
C TYR A 5 12.92 -6.22 0.92
N GLU A 6 12.33 -6.93 -0.03
CA GLU A 6 12.77 -8.25 -0.46
C GLU A 6 13.20 -8.21 -1.92
N PHE A 7 14.42 -8.67 -2.18
CA PHE A 7 15.01 -8.79 -3.49
C PHE A 7 15.59 -10.20 -3.66
N SER A 8 14.88 -11.06 -4.39
CA SER A 8 15.33 -12.41 -4.71
C SER A 8 14.89 -12.82 -6.11
N PRO A 9 15.52 -13.83 -6.75
CA PRO A 9 15.08 -14.35 -8.05
C PRO A 9 13.63 -14.87 -8.03
N GLU A 10 13.18 -15.41 -6.90
CA GLU A 10 11.80 -15.85 -6.72
C GLU A 10 10.84 -14.65 -6.70
N ILE A 11 11.16 -13.61 -5.92
CA ILE A 11 10.37 -12.38 -5.88
C ILE A 11 10.34 -11.71 -7.26
N GLN A 12 11.45 -11.69 -8.02
CA GLN A 12 11.45 -11.19 -9.40
C GLN A 12 10.41 -11.93 -10.25
N ARG A 13 10.44 -13.26 -10.20
CA ARG A 13 9.58 -14.11 -11.01
C ARG A 13 8.11 -13.90 -10.64
N SER A 14 7.81 -13.86 -9.34
CA SER A 14 6.44 -13.66 -8.84
C SER A 14 5.90 -12.27 -9.20
N ILE A 15 6.69 -11.20 -9.02
CA ILE A 15 6.28 -9.84 -9.39
C ILE A 15 6.05 -9.75 -10.91
N LYS A 16 6.97 -10.25 -11.74
CA LYS A 16 6.82 -10.18 -13.20
C LYS A 16 5.60 -10.96 -13.67
N ALA A 17 5.40 -12.18 -13.16
CA ALA A 17 4.21 -12.97 -13.45
C ALA A 17 2.92 -12.25 -13.03
N PHE A 18 2.92 -11.54 -11.90
CA PHE A 18 1.79 -10.72 -11.46
C PHE A 18 1.52 -9.55 -12.41
N LEU A 19 2.55 -8.79 -12.77
CA LEU A 19 2.44 -7.64 -13.68
C LEU A 19 1.91 -8.07 -15.07
N GLU A 20 2.44 -9.16 -15.63
CA GLU A 20 2.05 -9.69 -16.94
C GLU A 20 0.62 -10.24 -16.96
N LYS A 21 0.25 -11.04 -15.95
CA LYS A 21 -1.02 -11.79 -15.97
C LYS A 21 -2.22 -10.97 -15.49
N PHE A 22 -1.99 -9.92 -14.70
CA PHE A 22 -3.09 -9.20 -14.04
C PHE A 22 -3.06 -7.71 -14.30
N MET A 23 -1.93 -7.04 -14.09
CA MET A 23 -1.88 -5.57 -14.21
C MET A 23 -2.01 -5.12 -15.65
N ILE A 24 -1.28 -5.72 -16.61
CA ILE A 24 -1.39 -5.35 -18.02
C ILE A 24 -2.81 -5.57 -18.56
N PRO A 25 -3.45 -6.74 -18.39
CA PRO A 25 -4.80 -6.95 -18.90
C PRO A 25 -5.82 -5.99 -18.28
N ALA A 26 -5.81 -5.81 -16.95
CA ALA A 26 -6.75 -4.94 -16.25
C ALA A 26 -6.65 -3.48 -16.74
N VAL A 27 -5.44 -2.99 -16.96
CA VAL A 27 -5.21 -1.62 -17.46
C VAL A 27 -5.59 -1.49 -18.93
N THR A 28 -5.36 -2.53 -19.73
CA THR A 28 -5.69 -2.55 -21.16
C THR A 28 -7.21 -2.56 -21.38
N GLU A 29 -7.97 -3.25 -20.52
CA GLU A 29 -9.43 -3.34 -20.59
C GLU A 29 -10.13 -2.00 -20.24
N ILE A 30 -9.53 -1.17 -19.40
CA ILE A 30 -10.13 0.10 -18.91
C ILE A 30 -10.03 1.24 -19.96
N LEU A 31 -9.38 1.05 -21.12
CA LEU A 31 -9.35 1.91 -22.33
C LEU A 31 -9.67 3.41 -22.14
N SER A 32 -8.94 4.10 -21.26
CA SER A 32 -8.92 5.57 -21.19
C SER A 32 -7.53 6.09 -21.54
N LYS A 33 -7.39 7.38 -21.90
CA LYS A 33 -6.04 7.99 -22.09
C LYS A 33 -5.16 7.84 -20.84
N SER A 34 -5.76 7.85 -19.65
CA SER A 34 -5.11 7.61 -18.36
C SER A 34 -4.56 6.18 -18.24
N SER A 35 -5.17 5.21 -18.91
CA SER A 35 -4.76 3.80 -18.92
C SER A 35 -3.49 3.55 -19.75
N ARG A 36 -3.18 4.39 -20.75
CA ARG A 36 -1.98 4.22 -21.59
C ARG A 36 -0.68 4.53 -20.84
N ALA A 37 -0.62 5.67 -20.15
CA ALA A 37 0.57 6.06 -19.38
C ALA A 37 0.93 5.01 -18.30
N LEU A 38 -0.09 4.35 -17.75
CA LEU A 38 0.06 3.28 -16.80
C LEU A 38 0.49 1.96 -17.44
N ALA A 39 -0.07 1.60 -18.59
CA ALA A 39 0.38 0.43 -19.35
C ALA A 39 1.87 0.55 -19.73
N ASP A 40 2.30 1.74 -20.14
CA ASP A 40 3.70 2.05 -20.43
C ASP A 40 4.59 1.95 -19.17
N CYS A 41 4.08 2.41 -18.03
CA CYS A 41 4.76 2.28 -16.73
C CYS A 41 4.94 0.80 -16.35
N ILE A 42 3.90 -0.02 -16.47
CA ILE A 42 3.96 -1.46 -16.18
C ILE A 42 4.92 -2.17 -17.15
N ALA A 43 4.85 -1.86 -18.44
CA ALA A 43 5.77 -2.41 -19.45
C ALA A 43 7.23 -2.01 -19.18
N LYS A 44 7.47 -0.81 -18.66
CA LYS A 44 8.79 -0.39 -18.18
C LYS A 44 9.24 -1.25 -16.99
N LEU A 45 8.39 -1.43 -15.97
CA LEU A 45 8.71 -2.23 -14.79
C LEU A 45 9.09 -3.68 -15.12
N LEU A 46 8.47 -4.30 -16.12
CA LEU A 46 8.83 -5.67 -16.54
C LEU A 46 10.29 -5.84 -16.99
N ARG A 47 10.90 -4.75 -17.49
CA ARG A 47 12.30 -4.73 -17.94
C ARG A 47 13.28 -4.45 -16.81
N GLU A 48 12.81 -3.94 -15.68
CA GLU A 48 13.64 -3.54 -14.55
C GLU A 48 13.92 -4.73 -13.61
N LYS A 49 14.91 -4.52 -12.72
CA LYS A 49 15.01 -5.27 -11.47
C LYS A 49 14.00 -4.68 -10.49
N LEU A 50 13.22 -5.52 -9.86
CA LEU A 50 12.12 -5.10 -8.98
C LEU A 50 12.38 -5.49 -7.54
N ALA A 51 11.74 -4.89 -6.56
CA ALA A 51 11.77 -5.32 -5.18
C ALA A 51 10.36 -5.22 -4.62
N LEU A 52 10.04 -6.13 -3.69
CA LEU A 52 8.84 -5.98 -2.90
C LEU A 52 9.16 -5.09 -1.71
N LEU A 53 8.70 -3.83 -1.76
CA LEU A 53 8.82 -2.87 -0.68
C LEU A 53 7.64 -3.05 0.29
N ARG A 54 7.96 -3.33 1.55
CA ARG A 54 6.99 -3.44 2.65
C ARG A 54 7.13 -2.22 3.56
N ILE A 55 6.06 -1.47 3.74
CA ILE A 55 5.99 -0.32 4.64
C ILE A 55 5.03 -0.65 5.79
N VAL A 56 5.47 -0.47 7.02
CA VAL A 56 4.65 -0.69 8.21
C VAL A 56 4.39 0.65 8.90
N VAL A 57 3.12 1.01 8.98
CA VAL A 57 2.66 2.21 9.69
C VAL A 57 2.07 1.77 11.01
N THR A 58 2.80 2.04 12.10
CA THR A 58 2.28 1.85 13.46
C THR A 58 1.80 3.17 14.01
N ILE A 59 0.57 3.12 14.46
CA ILE A 59 -0.12 4.20 15.12
C ILE A 59 -0.19 3.85 16.61
N ARG A 60 0.22 4.77 17.48
CA ARG A 60 0.24 4.57 18.93
C ARG A 60 -0.59 5.64 19.62
N ASN A 61 -1.60 5.23 20.39
CA ASN A 61 -2.33 6.15 21.23
C ASN A 61 -1.54 6.38 22.54
N ARG A 62 -0.91 7.56 22.65
CA ARG A 62 -0.20 7.99 23.86
C ARG A 62 -1.04 8.93 24.73
N GLY A 63 -2.28 9.19 24.37
CA GLY A 63 -3.20 10.02 25.14
C GLY A 63 -3.81 9.25 26.31
N SER A 64 -4.63 9.96 27.08
CA SER A 64 -5.42 9.43 28.21
C SER A 64 -6.79 8.89 27.79
N GLU A 65 -7.25 9.22 26.58
CA GLU A 65 -8.57 8.82 26.06
C GLU A 65 -8.43 7.94 24.82
N ALA A 66 -9.47 7.16 24.53
CA ALA A 66 -9.52 6.38 23.30
C ALA A 66 -9.58 7.31 22.08
N VAL A 67 -9.00 6.86 20.97
CA VAL A 67 -9.07 7.56 19.69
C VAL A 67 -9.54 6.60 18.60
N TYR A 68 -10.16 7.16 17.57
CA TYR A 68 -10.72 6.43 16.45
C TYR A 68 -9.96 6.80 15.18
N TYR A 69 -9.29 5.82 14.59
CA TYR A 69 -8.62 6.00 13.30
C TYR A 69 -9.64 5.77 12.21
N VAL A 70 -9.81 6.76 11.33
CA VAL A 70 -10.62 6.61 10.13
C VAL A 70 -9.94 5.59 9.23
N THR A 71 -10.72 4.63 8.74
CA THR A 71 -10.26 3.64 7.79
C THR A 71 -11.25 3.58 6.64
N ASP A 72 -10.79 3.45 5.41
CA ASP A 72 -11.72 3.07 4.36
C ASP A 72 -11.95 1.56 4.44
N ALA A 73 -13.20 1.13 4.52
CA ALA A 73 -13.60 -0.24 4.29
C ALA A 73 -13.60 -0.51 2.79
N CYS A 74 -12.44 -0.92 2.27
CA CYS A 74 -12.29 -1.29 0.88
C CYS A 74 -12.80 -2.71 0.68
N LEU A 75 -13.79 -2.88 -0.19
CA LEU A 75 -14.06 -4.17 -0.80
C LEU A 75 -12.92 -4.43 -1.78
N GLU A 76 -12.01 -5.33 -1.44
CA GLU A 76 -11.19 -5.95 -2.47
C GLU A 76 -12.13 -6.61 -3.48
N ALA A 77 -11.89 -6.42 -4.78
CA ALA A 77 -12.52 -7.28 -5.76
C ALA A 77 -12.12 -8.73 -5.39
N PRO A 78 -13.04 -9.66 -5.11
CA PRO A 78 -12.72 -11.02 -4.65
C PRO A 78 -11.74 -11.77 -5.57
N ALA A 79 -11.67 -11.33 -6.83
CA ALA A 79 -10.71 -11.80 -7.81
C ALA A 79 -9.25 -11.45 -7.44
N SER A 80 -8.92 -10.25 -6.95
CA SER A 80 -7.53 -9.85 -6.71
C SER A 80 -6.89 -10.61 -5.55
N ALA A 81 -7.58 -10.77 -4.42
CA ALA A 81 -7.07 -11.45 -3.22
C ALA A 81 -6.74 -12.94 -3.48
N ALA A 82 -7.71 -13.68 -4.03
CA ALA A 82 -7.54 -15.10 -4.34
C ALA A 82 -6.56 -15.36 -5.51
N ARG A 83 -6.41 -14.40 -6.44
CA ARG A 83 -5.41 -14.47 -7.52
C ARG A 83 -4.00 -14.18 -7.01
N ILE A 84 -3.83 -13.29 -6.02
CA ILE A 84 -2.56 -12.98 -5.36
C ILE A 84 -2.06 -14.17 -4.53
N GLU A 85 -2.95 -14.83 -3.78
CA GLU A 85 -2.63 -16.03 -2.99
C GLU A 85 -2.12 -17.20 -3.87
N LYS A 86 -2.71 -17.38 -5.07
CA LYS A 86 -2.30 -18.43 -6.03
C LYS A 86 -0.93 -18.21 -6.67
N LEU A 87 -0.35 -17.00 -6.58
CA LEU A 87 0.92 -16.67 -7.23
C LEU A 87 2.14 -16.84 -6.31
N GLY A 88 1.95 -17.36 -5.10
CA GLY A 88 3.04 -17.54 -4.14
C GLY A 88 3.63 -16.21 -3.64
N LEU A 89 2.91 -15.10 -3.81
CA LEU A 89 3.24 -13.86 -3.10
C LEU A 89 3.06 -14.15 -1.60
N PRO A 90 3.99 -13.71 -0.74
CA PRO A 90 3.99 -14.08 0.67
C PRO A 90 2.61 -13.78 1.27
N ARG A 91 2.07 -14.73 2.07
CA ARG A 91 0.74 -14.69 2.71
C ARG A 91 0.39 -13.35 3.39
N GLY A 92 1.37 -12.49 3.64
CA GLY A 92 1.18 -11.11 4.12
C GLY A 92 0.57 -10.12 3.13
N LEU A 93 0.56 -10.38 1.81
CA LEU A 93 -0.16 -9.52 0.84
C LEU A 93 -1.68 -9.76 0.83
N ALA A 94 -2.17 -10.87 1.35
CA ALA A 94 -3.60 -11.25 1.30
C ALA A 94 -4.32 -11.04 2.65
N VAL A 95 -3.74 -10.28 3.58
CA VAL A 95 -4.36 -10.01 4.88
C VAL A 95 -4.78 -8.55 4.95
N VAL A 96 -6.07 -8.32 4.68
CA VAL A 96 -6.75 -7.09 5.07
C VAL A 96 -6.76 -7.00 6.58
N SER A 97 -5.97 -6.09 7.11
CA SER A 97 -6.16 -5.57 8.46
C SER A 97 -6.09 -4.05 8.37
N TYR A 98 -7.27 -3.43 8.43
CA TYR A 98 -7.44 -1.98 8.55
C TYR A 98 -6.54 -1.44 9.67
N PRO A 99 -5.64 -0.49 9.39
CA PRO A 99 -6.09 0.89 9.19
C PRO A 99 -5.53 1.66 7.98
N ASP A 100 -6.26 2.69 7.58
CA ASP A 100 -5.99 3.50 6.41
C ASP A 100 -5.08 4.68 6.76
N ALA A 101 -3.80 4.50 6.47
CA ALA A 101 -2.91 5.61 6.22
C ALA A 101 -2.74 5.71 4.71
N SER A 102 -3.13 6.83 4.13
CA SER A 102 -2.79 7.16 2.75
C SER A 102 -1.28 7.26 2.63
N ILE A 103 -0.69 6.37 1.85
CA ILE A 103 0.74 6.38 1.55
C ILE A 103 0.95 7.16 0.26
N SER A 104 1.72 8.23 0.36
CA SER A 104 2.26 8.98 -0.77
C SER A 104 3.74 8.70 -0.89
N ILE A 105 4.21 8.40 -2.11
CA ILE A 105 5.62 8.16 -2.40
C ILE A 105 6.09 9.22 -3.38
N SER A 106 7.16 9.93 -3.02
CA SER A 106 7.84 10.90 -3.87
C SER A 106 9.22 10.34 -4.24
N PRO A 107 9.34 9.65 -5.40
CA PRO A 107 10.60 9.06 -5.82
C PRO A 107 11.61 10.12 -6.27
N GLU A 108 12.85 9.97 -5.83
CA GLU A 108 14.02 10.70 -6.32
C GLU A 108 14.80 9.85 -7.34
N LEU A 109 14.78 8.52 -7.17
CA LEU A 109 15.35 7.52 -8.06
C LEU A 109 14.42 6.32 -8.16
N GLY A 110 14.20 5.85 -9.39
CA GLY A 110 13.36 4.69 -9.65
C GLY A 110 11.86 4.98 -9.58
N TYR A 111 11.06 3.91 -9.50
CA TYR A 111 9.60 3.99 -9.43
C TYR A 111 9.07 3.01 -8.38
N ALA A 112 7.96 3.34 -7.74
CA ALA A 112 7.22 2.44 -6.87
C ALA A 112 5.73 2.51 -7.20
N VAL A 113 5.10 1.36 -7.38
CA VAL A 113 3.67 1.25 -7.69
C VAL A 113 2.98 0.34 -6.67
N SER A 114 1.77 0.74 -6.25
CA SER A 114 0.92 -0.15 -5.47
C SER A 114 0.44 -1.29 -6.38
N PRO A 115 0.55 -2.57 -5.95
CA PRO A 115 -0.06 -3.67 -6.68
C PRO A 115 -1.59 -3.70 -6.51
N TYR A 116 -2.16 -2.85 -5.65
CA TYR A 116 -3.58 -2.83 -5.32
C TYR A 116 -4.29 -1.64 -5.95
N TRP A 117 -5.48 -1.93 -6.49
CA TRP A 117 -6.49 -0.97 -6.95
C TRP A 117 -7.67 -1.11 -6.00
N THR A 118 -7.70 -0.33 -4.94
CA THR A 118 -8.82 -0.36 -4.00
C THR A 118 -9.87 0.64 -4.43
N THR A 119 -11.09 0.16 -4.66
CA THR A 119 -12.28 1.00 -4.64
C THR A 119 -12.87 0.90 -3.24
N CYS A 120 -12.81 1.99 -2.50
CA CYS A 120 -13.34 2.01 -1.14
C CYS A 120 -14.67 2.75 -1.12
N LEU A 121 -15.67 2.12 -0.49
CA LEU A 121 -17.06 2.56 -0.58
C LEU A 121 -17.65 2.96 0.77
N VAL A 122 -17.03 2.57 1.88
CA VAL A 122 -17.59 2.80 3.23
C VAL A 122 -16.51 3.29 4.18
N LEU A 123 -16.79 4.37 4.90
CA LEU A 123 -15.94 4.81 6.00
C LEU A 123 -16.14 3.90 7.21
N ALA A 124 -15.03 3.41 7.77
CA ALA A 124 -14.97 2.63 9.00
C ALA A 124 -14.06 3.31 10.02
N TYR A 125 -14.15 2.86 11.28
CA TYR A 125 -13.37 3.42 12.38
C TYR A 125 -12.76 2.30 13.20
N VAL A 126 -11.46 2.43 13.49
CA VAL A 126 -10.76 1.53 14.41
C VAL A 126 -10.48 2.27 15.71
N ARG A 127 -11.12 1.83 16.78
CA ARG A 127 -10.87 2.31 18.14
C ARG A 127 -9.51 1.81 18.64
N VAL A 128 -8.73 2.70 19.24
CA VAL A 128 -7.46 2.38 19.89
C VAL A 128 -7.42 3.00 21.27
N ASP A 129 -7.43 2.15 22.28
CA ASP A 129 -7.40 2.57 23.68
C ASP A 129 -6.05 3.18 24.07
N PRO A 130 -6.00 3.97 25.16
CA PRO A 130 -4.77 4.51 25.73
C PRO A 130 -3.68 3.46 25.90
N GLY A 131 -2.46 3.78 25.47
CA GLY A 131 -1.30 2.89 25.53
C GLY A 131 -1.31 1.74 24.52
N LYS A 132 -2.36 1.60 23.70
CA LYS A 132 -2.44 0.59 22.63
C LYS A 132 -1.93 1.13 21.30
N SER A 133 -1.71 0.21 20.37
CA SER A 133 -1.27 0.51 19.02
C SER A 133 -1.96 -0.36 17.99
N VAL A 134 -2.18 0.20 16.82
CA VAL A 134 -2.62 -0.51 15.63
C VAL A 134 -1.55 -0.36 14.54
N SER A 135 -1.35 -1.37 13.71
CA SER A 135 -0.37 -1.31 12.61
C SER A 135 -0.99 -1.76 11.30
N THR A 136 -0.75 -1.01 10.23
CA THR A 136 -1.01 -1.44 8.85
C THR A 136 0.29 -1.84 8.18
N THR A 137 0.21 -2.82 7.28
CA THR A 137 1.28 -3.12 6.33
C THR A 137 0.83 -2.74 4.92
N PHE A 138 1.65 -1.98 4.20
CA PHE A 138 1.47 -1.63 2.81
C PHE A 138 2.57 -2.28 1.97
N TYR A 139 2.21 -2.77 0.79
CA TYR A 139 3.17 -3.37 -0.15
C TYR A 139 3.22 -2.56 -1.44
N TYR A 140 4.43 -2.40 -1.97
CA TYR A 140 4.71 -1.71 -3.22
C TYR A 140 5.69 -2.54 -4.05
N ILE A 141 5.52 -2.50 -5.36
CA ILE A 141 6.52 -2.98 -6.32
C ILE A 141 7.42 -1.80 -6.65
N ALA A 142 8.68 -1.85 -6.25
CA ALA A 142 9.67 -0.81 -6.50
C ALA A 142 10.74 -1.27 -7.49
N THR A 143 11.36 -0.35 -8.23
CA THR A 143 12.56 -0.66 -9.03
C THR A 143 13.80 -0.81 -8.14
N VAL A 144 14.86 -1.41 -8.67
CA VAL A 144 16.17 -1.50 -8.03
C VAL A 144 17.21 -0.91 -8.99
N PRO A 145 17.91 0.18 -8.62
CA PRO A 145 17.81 0.89 -7.34
C PRO A 145 16.52 1.72 -7.20
N PHE A 146 16.19 2.07 -5.96
CA PHE A 146 15.12 3.03 -5.62
C PHE A 146 15.55 3.93 -4.47
N ALA A 147 15.16 5.20 -4.53
CA ALA A 147 15.30 6.15 -3.44
C ALA A 147 14.17 7.17 -3.46
N GLY A 148 13.62 7.51 -2.30
CA GLY A 148 12.58 8.53 -2.22
C GLY A 148 11.96 8.67 -0.83
N LYS A 149 11.08 9.66 -0.73
CA LYS A 149 10.33 9.94 0.50
C LYS A 149 9.00 9.23 0.49
N VAL A 150 8.68 8.57 1.59
CA VAL A 150 7.39 7.94 1.84
C VAL A 150 6.71 8.71 2.96
N LYS A 151 5.53 9.25 2.69
CA LYS A 151 4.70 9.94 3.67
C LYS A 151 3.40 9.17 3.87
N ALA A 152 3.17 8.74 5.11
CA ALA A 152 1.92 8.16 5.57
C ALA A 152 1.07 9.24 6.23
N THR A 153 -0.19 9.34 5.83
CA THR A 153 -1.15 10.32 6.36
C THR A 153 -2.44 9.62 6.76
N THR A 154 -2.94 9.85 7.97
CA THR A 154 -4.20 9.25 8.44
C THR A 154 -4.99 10.27 9.26
N GLN A 155 -6.29 10.05 9.40
CA GLN A 155 -7.18 10.88 10.18
C GLN A 155 -7.54 10.20 11.49
N VAL A 156 -7.41 10.96 12.59
CA VAL A 156 -7.66 10.51 13.96
C VAL A 156 -8.74 11.36 14.56
N CYS A 157 -9.79 10.72 15.07
CA CYS A 157 -10.93 11.39 15.68
C CYS A 157 -11.01 11.02 17.17
N VAL A 158 -11.52 11.95 17.98
CA VAL A 158 -11.84 11.69 19.39
C VAL A 158 -13.07 10.78 19.55
N GLU A 159 -13.96 10.79 18.57
CA GLU A 159 -15.19 9.99 18.52
C GLU A 159 -15.41 9.43 17.10
N ALA A 160 -16.13 8.32 16.98
CA ALA A 160 -16.57 7.83 15.68
C ALA A 160 -17.60 8.79 15.07
N LEU A 161 -17.42 9.15 13.79
CA LEU A 161 -18.30 10.09 13.04
C LEU A 161 -18.39 11.53 13.59
N GLY A 162 -17.52 11.90 14.54
CA GLY A 162 -17.52 13.23 15.16
C GLY A 162 -16.69 14.28 14.40
N HIS A 163 -16.89 15.56 14.74
CA HIS A 163 -16.20 16.70 14.12
C HIS A 163 -14.77 16.93 14.66
N GLY A 164 -14.35 16.23 15.72
CA GLY A 164 -13.05 16.38 16.38
C GLY A 164 -11.91 15.58 15.72
N CYS A 165 -11.88 15.52 14.39
CA CYS A 165 -10.87 14.79 13.65
C CYS A 165 -9.66 15.67 13.32
N ARG A 166 -8.46 15.10 13.41
CA ARG A 166 -7.21 15.74 13.00
C ARG A 166 -6.40 14.80 12.10
N VAL A 167 -5.67 15.40 11.17
CA VAL A 167 -4.74 14.67 10.32
C VAL A 167 -3.42 14.50 11.06
N VAL A 168 -2.90 13.28 11.07
CA VAL A 168 -1.54 12.99 11.54
C VAL A 168 -0.75 12.39 10.38
N SER A 169 0.54 12.74 10.31
CA SER A 169 1.41 12.20 9.27
C SER A 169 2.78 11.84 9.80
N ALA A 170 3.43 10.89 9.12
CA ALA A 170 4.80 10.50 9.36
C ALA A 170 5.50 10.37 8.00
N GLU A 171 6.78 10.76 7.95
CA GLU A 171 7.62 10.64 6.76
C GLU A 171 8.83 9.75 7.06
N LEU A 172 9.28 9.02 6.05
CA LEU A 172 10.48 8.20 6.10
C LEU A 172 11.17 8.23 4.74
N TYR A 173 12.49 8.30 4.75
CA TYR A 173 13.29 8.10 3.54
C TYR A 173 13.54 6.61 3.33
N VAL A 174 13.22 6.12 2.13
CA VAL A 174 13.38 4.72 1.73
C VAL A 174 14.48 4.63 0.69
N ARG A 175 15.38 3.66 0.85
CA ARG A 175 16.42 3.33 -0.13
C ARG A 175 16.48 1.83 -0.35
N ILE A 176 16.48 1.43 -1.61
CA ILE A 176 16.72 0.05 -2.07
C ILE A 176 17.98 0.11 -2.94
N PRO A 177 19.11 -0.45 -2.47
CA PRO A 177 20.39 -0.40 -3.17
C PRO A 177 20.39 -1.24 -4.45
#